data_AF-A0A834NCA5-F1
#
_entry.id   AF-A0A834NCA5-F1
#
_cell.length_a   1.000
_cell.length_b   1.000
_cell.length_c   1.000
_cell.angle_alpha   90.00
_cell.angle_beta   90.00
_cell.angle_gamma   90.00
#
_symmetry.space_group_name_H-M   'P 1'
#
loop_
_entity.id
_entity.type
_entity.pdbx_description
1 polymer ?
#
loop_
_entity_poly.entity_id
_entity_poly.type
_entity_poly.pdbx_seq_one_letter_code
_entity_poly.pdbx_strand_id
1 'polypeptide(L)'
;MSGRSQITAMNGKRPSSMPMKHQTETLAQHFDLIKYICDSWNSVSRELDMCYNQPHLNSSNYRNGTSVTYYQECEPNPQLKDFEPFDLEAWWGQRVVQSITRNASS
;
A
#
# COMPACT_ATOMS: atom_id res chain seq x y z
N MET A 1 -71.68 -4.87 17.07
CA MET A 1 -70.97 -5.90 16.27
C MET A 1 -69.53 -5.43 16.09
N SER A 2 -68.59 -6.22 16.63
CA SER A 2 -67.12 -6.24 16.44
C SER A 2 -66.36 -4.97 16.02
N GLY A 3 -65.66 -4.36 16.99
CA GLY A 3 -64.45 -3.57 16.76
C GLY A 3 -63.22 -4.47 16.93
N ARG A 4 -62.40 -4.57 15.88
CA ARG A 4 -61.35 -5.57 15.70
C ARG A 4 -59.98 -5.13 16.28
N SER A 5 -59.39 -6.05 17.03
CA SER A 5 -57.95 -6.34 17.24
C SER A 5 -57.03 -5.29 17.87
N GLN A 6 -56.78 -5.48 19.17
CA GLN A 6 -55.57 -5.01 19.85
C GLN A 6 -54.57 -6.18 19.91
N ILE A 7 -53.52 -6.16 19.08
CA ILE A 7 -52.30 -6.93 19.31
C ILE A 7 -51.09 -6.15 18.79
N THR A 8 -50.30 -5.59 19.70
CA THR A 8 -48.95 -5.14 19.38
C THR A 8 -48.00 -6.12 20.07
N ALA A 9 -47.53 -7.12 19.33
CA ALA A 9 -46.52 -8.05 19.81
C ALA A 9 -45.18 -7.30 19.97
N MET A 10 -44.81 -6.97 21.21
CA MET A 10 -43.51 -6.41 21.53
C MET A 10 -42.47 -7.53 21.70
N ASN A 11 -41.93 -8.04 20.59
CA ASN A 11 -40.62 -8.69 20.61
C ASN A 11 -39.59 -7.74 20.00
N GLY A 12 -39.37 -6.62 20.69
CA GLY A 12 -38.49 -5.55 20.24
C GLY A 12 -37.21 -5.52 21.06
N LYS A 13 -36.28 -6.45 20.81
CA LYS A 13 -34.87 -6.17 21.11
C LYS A 13 -34.47 -5.02 20.17
N ARG A 14 -34.54 -3.78 20.65
CA ARG A 14 -34.03 -2.62 19.91
C ARG A 14 -32.56 -2.90 19.57
N PRO A 15 -32.11 -2.73 18.32
CA PRO A 15 -30.68 -2.69 18.07
C PRO A 15 -30.12 -1.56 18.94
N SER A 16 -29.09 -1.88 19.73
CA SER A 16 -28.38 -0.91 20.55
C SER A 16 -28.04 0.29 19.67
N SER A 17 -28.73 1.42 19.89
CA SER A 17 -28.40 2.66 19.22
C SER A 17 -26.97 2.99 19.63
N MET A 18 -26.02 2.80 18.71
CA MET A 18 -24.65 3.22 18.95
C MET A 18 -24.68 4.68 19.43
N PRO A 19 -23.95 5.04 20.50
CA PRO A 19 -23.93 6.41 20.97
C PRO A 19 -23.56 7.34 19.81
N MET A 20 -24.41 8.34 19.50
CA MET A 20 -24.17 9.30 18.42
C MET A 20 -22.78 9.93 18.46
N LYS A 21 -22.18 10.04 19.67
CA LYS A 21 -20.80 10.50 19.88
C LYS A 21 -19.76 9.72 19.07
N HIS A 22 -19.88 8.39 18.98
CA HIS A 22 -18.95 7.56 18.19
C HIS A 22 -19.09 7.82 16.69
N GLN A 23 -20.30 8.13 16.20
CA GLN A 23 -20.52 8.37 14.78
C GLN A 23 -19.88 9.68 14.32
N THR A 24 -19.94 10.73 15.14
CA THR A 24 -19.25 12.00 14.89
C THR A 24 -17.73 11.90 14.92
N GLU A 25 -17.18 11.08 15.82
CA GLU A 25 -15.73 10.86 15.93
C GLU A 25 -15.19 10.07 14.73
N THR A 26 -15.88 9.01 14.33
CA THR A 26 -15.58 8.25 13.11
C THR A 26 -15.64 9.14 11.86
N LEU A 27 -16.63 10.03 11.76
CA LEU A 27 -16.75 10.95 10.64
C LEU A 27 -15.58 11.95 10.57
N ALA A 28 -15.13 12.47 11.71
CA ALA A 28 -13.95 13.35 11.78
C ALA A 28 -12.68 12.61 11.31
N GLN A 29 -12.48 11.37 11.76
CA GLN A 29 -11.35 10.54 11.31
C GLN A 29 -11.37 10.29 9.79
N HIS A 30 -12.56 10.06 9.20
CA HIS A 30 -12.67 9.92 7.75
C HIS A 30 -12.24 11.19 7.01
N PHE A 31 -12.60 12.38 7.51
CA PHE A 31 -12.16 13.64 6.91
C PHE A 31 -10.64 13.82 6.98
N ASP A 32 -10.02 13.46 8.10
CA ASP A 32 -8.56 13.53 8.26
C ASP A 32 -7.83 12.58 7.30
N LEU A 33 -8.36 11.35 7.14
CA LEU A 33 -7.80 10.37 6.20
C LEU A 33 -7.94 10.84 4.75
N ILE A 34 -9.12 11.34 4.36
CA ILE A 34 -9.37 11.88 3.02
C ILE A 34 -8.40 13.04 2.75
N LYS A 35 -8.29 13.96 3.70
CA LYS A 35 -7.37 15.09 3.61
C LYS A 35 -5.93 14.62 3.46
N TYR A 36 -5.48 13.69 4.31
CA TYR A 36 -4.12 13.16 4.25
C TYR A 36 -3.82 12.52 2.90
N ILE A 37 -4.73 11.70 2.35
CA ILE A 37 -4.56 11.06 1.05
C ILE A 37 -4.46 12.12 -0.05
N CYS A 38 -5.36 13.11 -0.07
CA CYS A 38 -5.34 14.19 -1.05
C CYS A 38 -4.05 15.02 -0.97
N ASP A 39 -3.67 15.45 0.23
CA ASP A 39 -2.49 16.28 0.46
C ASP A 39 -1.20 15.53 0.09
N SER A 40 -1.10 14.25 0.49
CA SER A 40 0.05 13.39 0.17
C SER A 40 0.16 13.17 -1.34
N TRP A 41 -0.94 12.88 -2.02
CA TRP A 41 -0.94 12.70 -3.47
C TRP A 41 -0.55 13.97 -4.21
N ASN A 42 -1.14 15.12 -3.84
CA ASN A 42 -0.80 16.42 -4.43
C ASN A 42 0.66 16.81 -4.19
N SER A 43 1.25 16.40 -3.05
CA SER A 43 2.68 16.59 -2.79
C SER A 43 3.53 15.79 -3.78
N VAL A 44 3.24 14.49 -3.92
CA VAL A 44 3.95 13.58 -4.85
C VAL A 44 3.82 14.03 -6.30
N SER A 45 2.62 14.43 -6.75
CA SER A 45 2.40 14.91 -8.12
C SER A 45 3.20 16.17 -8.42
N ARG A 46 3.22 17.16 -7.51
CA ARG A 46 4.01 18.39 -7.70
C ARG A 46 5.51 18.10 -7.76
N GLU A 47 6.00 17.22 -6.90
CA GLU A 47 7.41 16.83 -6.91
C GLU A 47 7.80 16.15 -8.23
N LEU A 48 6.93 15.26 -8.73
CA LEU A 48 7.11 14.61 -10.03
C LEU A 48 7.14 15.62 -11.20
N ASP A 49 6.21 16.58 -11.22
CA ASP A 49 6.16 17.64 -12.23
C ASP A 49 7.42 18.51 -12.20
N MET A 50 7.95 18.82 -11.01
CA MET A 50 9.19 19.58 -10.85
C MET A 50 10.40 18.83 -11.38
N CYS A 51 10.48 17.51 -11.16
CA CYS A 51 11.53 16.67 -11.74
C CYS A 51 11.47 16.63 -13.27
N TYR A 52 10.27 16.57 -13.86
CA TYR A 52 10.10 16.47 -15.32
C TYR A 52 10.40 17.79 -16.05
N ASN A 53 10.06 18.93 -15.45
CA ASN A 53 10.24 20.25 -16.06
C ASN A 53 11.65 20.85 -15.87
N GLN A 54 12.57 20.15 -15.19
CA GLN A 54 13.96 20.62 -15.02
C GLN A 54 14.84 20.12 -16.17
N PRO A 55 15.40 21.02 -17.02
CA PRO A 55 16.25 20.63 -18.13
C PRO A 55 17.59 20.13 -17.60
N HIS A 56 17.74 18.81 -17.47
CA HIS A 56 19.00 18.03 -17.48
C HIS A 56 20.27 18.68 -16.89
N LEU A 57 20.21 19.37 -15.75
CA LEU A 57 21.42 19.84 -15.08
C LEU A 57 21.87 18.83 -14.02
N ASN A 58 22.79 17.94 -14.44
CA ASN A 58 23.66 17.12 -13.59
C ASN A 58 23.02 16.50 -12.35
N SER A 59 22.62 15.23 -12.51
CA SER A 59 22.16 14.28 -11.49
C SER A 59 23.22 13.91 -10.43
N SER A 60 24.01 14.87 -9.96
CA SER A 60 25.04 14.67 -8.92
C SER A 60 24.81 15.55 -7.68
N ASN A 61 23.86 16.47 -7.71
CA ASN A 61 23.60 17.43 -6.62
C ASN A 61 22.30 17.19 -5.85
N TYR A 62 21.52 16.13 -6.14
CA TYR A 62 20.44 15.69 -5.24
C TYR A 62 21.03 14.90 -4.06
N ARG A 63 21.97 15.52 -3.34
CA ARG A 63 22.15 15.18 -1.94
C ARG A 63 20.96 15.82 -1.22
N ASN A 64 20.22 15.00 -0.46
CA ASN A 64 19.29 15.39 0.62
C ASN A 64 17.77 15.38 0.38
N GLY A 65 17.22 14.78 -0.68
CA GLY A 65 15.77 14.57 -0.75
C GLY A 65 15.39 13.42 -1.66
N THR A 66 14.67 12.43 -1.12
CA THR A 66 14.02 11.36 -1.87
C THR A 66 13.25 11.93 -3.05
N SER A 67 13.71 11.73 -4.28
CA SER A 67 12.95 12.07 -5.48
C SER A 67 11.85 11.04 -5.72
N VAL A 68 10.61 11.48 -5.96
CA VAL A 68 9.49 10.62 -6.40
C VAL A 68 9.96 9.70 -7.53
N THR A 69 9.91 8.39 -7.26
CA THR A 69 10.29 7.35 -8.21
C THR A 69 9.04 6.52 -8.54
N TYR A 70 8.77 6.33 -9.82
CA TYR A 70 7.69 5.46 -10.28
C TYR A 70 8.25 4.38 -11.21
N TYR A 71 7.61 3.21 -11.19
CA TYR A 71 7.93 2.15 -12.14
C TYR A 71 7.38 2.53 -13.51
N GLN A 72 8.26 2.59 -14.51
CA GLN A 72 7.85 2.73 -15.90
C GLN A 72 8.10 1.40 -16.61
N GLU A 73 7.01 0.76 -17.02
CA GLU A 73 7.10 -0.46 -17.81
C GLU A 73 7.73 -0.13 -19.16
N CYS A 74 8.83 -0.81 -19.46
CA CYS A 74 9.49 -0.78 -20.75
C CYS A 74 9.79 -2.22 -21.12
N GLU A 75 9.06 -2.77 -22.10
CA GLU A 75 9.37 -4.08 -22.67
C GLU A 75 9.93 -3.93 -24.10
N PRO A 76 11.13 -4.48 -24.38
CA PRO A 76 12.07 -5.09 -23.44
C PRO A 76 12.76 -4.02 -22.58
N ASN A 77 13.06 -4.32 -21.31
CA ASN A 77 13.74 -3.38 -20.44
C ASN A 77 15.18 -3.19 -20.96
N PRO A 78 15.57 -1.99 -21.43
CA PRO A 78 16.91 -1.78 -21.99
C PRO A 78 18.03 -2.02 -20.98
N GLN A 79 17.75 -1.92 -19.67
CA GLN A 79 18.70 -2.24 -18.61
C GLN A 79 18.94 -3.74 -18.45
N LEU A 80 18.05 -4.59 -19.00
CA LEU A 80 18.13 -6.05 -18.91
C LEU A 80 18.72 -6.69 -20.18
N LYS A 81 19.29 -5.90 -21.10
CA LYS A 81 19.80 -6.39 -22.40
C LYS A 81 20.77 -7.58 -22.27
N ASP A 82 21.65 -7.52 -21.28
CA ASP A 82 22.65 -8.55 -21.01
C ASP A 82 22.41 -9.23 -19.65
N PHE A 83 21.18 -9.13 -19.13
CA PHE A 83 20.83 -9.77 -17.87
C PHE A 83 20.69 -11.28 -18.08
N GLU A 84 21.54 -12.05 -17.39
CA GLU A 84 21.43 -13.49 -17.30
C GLU A 84 20.53 -13.86 -16.10
N PRO A 85 19.41 -14.58 -16.32
CA PRO A 85 18.57 -15.03 -15.22
C PRO A 85 19.36 -15.94 -14.28
N PHE A 86 19.30 -15.64 -12.98
CA PHE A 86 19.90 -16.48 -11.96
C PHE A 86 18.92 -17.55 -11.49
N ASP A 87 19.33 -18.81 -11.57
CA ASP A 87 18.57 -19.91 -10.99
C ASP A 87 18.76 -19.95 -9.46
N LEU A 88 17.85 -19.26 -8.79
CA LEU A 88 17.83 -19.17 -7.33
C LEU A 88 17.61 -20.55 -6.67
N GLU A 89 16.84 -21.43 -7.30
CA GLU A 89 16.53 -22.76 -6.76
C GLU A 89 17.77 -23.66 -6.78
N ALA A 90 18.46 -23.70 -7.92
CA ALA A 90 19.71 -24.45 -8.04
C ALA A 90 20.78 -23.95 -7.05
N TRP A 91 20.89 -22.63 -6.86
CA TRP A 91 21.87 -22.05 -5.93
C TRP A 91 21.59 -22.41 -4.47
N TRP A 92 20.34 -22.31 -4.02
CA TRP A 92 19.98 -22.72 -2.66
C TRP A 92 20.16 -24.23 -2.48
N GLY A 93 19.79 -25.05 -3.47
CA GLY A 93 19.97 -26.50 -3.45
C GLY A 93 21.43 -26.90 -3.25
N GLN A 94 22.35 -26.33 -4.05
CA GLN A 94 23.79 -26.56 -3.90
C GLN A 94 24.30 -26.15 -2.51
N ARG A 95 23.86 -25.00 -2.00
CA ARG A 95 24.28 -24.50 -0.69
C ARG A 95 23.81 -25.40 0.46
N VAL A 96 22.57 -25.92 0.37
CA VAL A 96 22.03 -26.87 1.35
C VAL A 96 22.87 -28.14 1.36
N VAL A 97 23.13 -28.74 0.20
CA VAL A 97 23.97 -29.95 0.08
C VAL A 97 25.36 -29.70 0.69
N GLN A 98 26.03 -28.60 0.31
CA GLN A 98 27.34 -28.25 0.85
C GLN A 98 27.33 -28.09 2.37
N SER A 99 26.27 -27.48 2.93
CA SER A 99 26.13 -27.32 4.38
C SER A 99 26.01 -28.65 5.12
N ILE A 100 25.27 -29.61 4.56
CA ILE A 100 25.09 -30.94 5.13
C ILE A 100 26.39 -31.73 5.03
N THR A 101 27.03 -31.74 3.86
CA THR A 101 28.29 -32.46 3.65
C THR A 101 29.40 -31.96 4.56
N ARG A 102 29.53 -30.64 4.74
CA ARG A 102 30.50 -30.03 5.64
C ARG A 102 30.25 -30.43 7.11
N ASN A 103 28.99 -30.45 7.55
CA ASN A 103 28.65 -30.84 8.92
C ASN A 103 28.81 -32.34 9.17
N ALA A 104 28.65 -33.18 8.15
CA ALA A 104 28.85 -34.63 8.24
C ALA A 104 30.32 -35.07 8.22
N SER A 105 31.24 -34.16 7.86
CA SER A 105 32.69 -34.42 7.76
C SER A 105 33.53 -33.69 8.82
N SER A 106 32.88 -33.07 9.82
CA SER A 106 33.49 -32.59 11.08
C SER A 106 33.15 -33.52 12.24
#